data_AF-A0A813LGL1-F1
#
_entry.id   AF-A0A813LGL1-F1
#
_cell.length_a   1.000
_cell.length_b   1.000
_cell.length_c   1.000
_cell.angle_alpha   90.00
_cell.angle_beta   90.00
_cell.angle_gamma   90.00
#
_symmetry.space_group_name_H-M   'P 1'
#
loop_
_entity.id
_entity.type
_entity.pdbx_description
1 polymer ?
#
loop_
_entity_poly.entity_id
_entity_poly.type
_entity_poly.pdbx_seq_one_letter_code
_entity_poly.pdbx_strand_id
1 'polypeptide(L)'
;VENIPDDYQNEAKLGEFFGDIFGPGSVQKAVIVRDTSELLKAMKARDQRYQELQQAEFEYFTHGSANPGAAEQASAGWESKRQGLENTVKDAEVNVEKLRAAATASTTNVSSSAFVTFSDQKQSIMALSMRYTEESDMRRHQAYLCQSPAMGAMWLAFALLALCSAQIPPEYASSITVYHINPVSAGVIPRNMNTGDIQGDLYFYLGQFLLPIECANVSNQTRSGFDCQNQERIDPHRVVTQVGLEIDSRLTTYSGCNLCNGKSPFATKPCKEGTYTCDCHPDQEGGACDPQKVGQENITEKYAPHAATPKCARALQQICGSTLSNANLCEQCVQSHFQRLANETCDHNMLGRFCPSWWHECTPASPEWSCWYDNLPRKTGGYWYSTQTEGLCNASSPEGSCGWKVQSTKSVKDSCLKEKLMKSVEAQNPACFHACGPRNATSPCWIFCFFDTLFGVEARHSISKPMSGMDLKVLEGAWLSAFLPESSGGCEEIAMPPEPPAESGLLVV
;
A
#
# COMPACT_ATOMS: atom_id res chain seq x y z
N VAL A 1 18.03 12.86 23.69
CA VAL A 1 19.01 13.40 24.66
C VAL A 1 19.98 12.28 24.97
N GLU A 2 21.28 12.55 24.88
CA GLU A 2 22.35 11.56 25.06
C GLU A 2 23.31 12.04 26.15
N ASN A 3 24.11 11.13 26.71
CA ASN A 3 25.10 11.39 27.77
C ASN A 3 24.50 12.03 29.03
N ILE A 4 23.32 11.56 29.44
CA ILE A 4 22.61 12.02 30.64
C ILE A 4 23.40 11.58 31.88
N PRO A 5 23.78 12.51 32.78
CA PRO A 5 24.45 12.17 34.04
C PRO A 5 23.59 11.22 34.89
N ASP A 6 24.23 10.31 35.64
CA ASP A 6 23.55 9.27 36.42
C ASP A 6 22.45 9.84 37.34
N ASP A 7 22.69 11.00 37.95
CA ASP A 7 21.72 11.67 38.83
C ASP A 7 20.44 12.12 38.10
N TYR A 8 20.48 12.27 36.78
CA TYR A 8 19.39 12.68 35.89
C TYR A 8 18.85 11.54 35.01
N GLN A 9 19.37 10.31 35.16
CA GLN A 9 18.79 9.11 34.53
C GLN A 9 17.52 8.67 35.28
N ASN A 10 16.62 9.62 35.50
CA ASN A 10 15.27 9.44 36.02
C ASN A 10 14.29 10.32 35.22
N GLU A 11 13.18 9.75 34.76
CA GLU A 11 12.21 10.45 33.90
C GLU A 11 11.64 11.72 34.56
N ALA A 12 11.37 11.69 35.87
CA ALA A 12 10.85 12.84 36.59
C ALA A 12 11.89 13.97 36.66
N LYS A 13 13.14 13.65 37.00
CA LYS A 13 14.23 14.65 37.06
C LYS A 13 14.58 15.21 35.70
N LEU A 14 14.54 14.38 34.66
CA LEU A 14 14.78 14.84 33.29
C LEU A 14 13.65 15.76 32.82
N GLY A 15 12.40 15.42 33.14
CA GLY A 15 11.24 16.27 32.89
C GLY A 15 11.32 17.60 33.62
N GLU A 16 11.74 17.61 34.88
CA GLU A 16 11.98 18.82 35.68
C GLU A 16 13.07 19.69 35.05
N PHE A 17 14.22 19.11 34.70
CA PHE A 17 15.33 19.84 34.06
C PHE A 17 14.89 20.59 32.78
N PHE A 18 14.16 19.92 31.89
CA PHE A 18 13.66 20.58 30.68
C PHE A 18 12.49 21.53 30.98
N GLY A 19 11.66 21.23 31.98
CA GLY A 19 10.61 22.13 32.46
C GLY A 19 11.15 23.46 32.99
N ASP A 20 12.29 23.45 33.68
CA ASP A 20 12.94 24.66 34.18
C ASP A 20 13.50 25.54 33.05
N ILE A 21 13.96 24.92 31.96
CA ILE A 21 14.50 25.65 30.79
C ILE A 21 13.37 26.23 29.93
N PHE A 22 12.32 25.47 29.68
CA PHE A 22 11.27 25.80 28.69
C PHE A 22 9.96 26.31 29.31
N GLY A 23 9.86 26.29 30.64
CA GLY A 23 8.72 26.75 31.43
C GLY A 23 7.81 25.61 31.91
N PRO A 24 7.04 25.81 32.99
CA PRO A 24 6.12 24.78 33.50
C PRO A 24 5.09 24.34 32.45
N GLY A 25 4.90 23.03 32.30
CA GLY A 25 3.97 22.44 31.33
C GLY A 25 4.48 22.35 29.88
N SER A 26 5.72 22.79 29.64
CA SER A 26 6.37 22.68 28.32
C SER A 26 6.72 21.24 27.95
N VAL A 27 7.12 20.42 28.92
CA VAL A 27 7.47 19.01 28.71
C VAL A 27 6.20 18.16 28.82
N GLN A 28 5.91 17.41 27.76
CA GLN A 28 4.77 16.50 27.72
C GLN A 28 5.14 15.13 28.31
N LYS A 29 6.32 14.59 27.97
CA LYS A 29 6.81 13.31 28.49
C LYS A 29 8.32 13.23 28.41
N ALA A 30 8.93 12.57 29.38
CA ALA A 30 10.32 12.12 29.33
C ALA A 30 10.33 10.59 29.46
N VAL A 31 11.08 9.91 28.60
CA VAL A 31 11.19 8.45 28.58
C VAL A 31 12.66 8.06 28.48
N ILE A 32 13.14 7.31 29.46
CA ILE A 32 14.53 6.86 29.47
C ILE A 32 14.67 5.61 28.62
N VAL A 33 15.72 5.57 27.80
CA VAL A 33 16.06 4.40 27.00
C VAL A 33 16.55 3.30 27.94
N ARG A 34 15.95 2.12 27.85
CA ARG A 34 16.30 0.94 28.65
C ARG A 34 17.14 -0.02 27.83
N ASP A 35 18.05 -0.73 28.48
CA ASP A 35 18.75 -1.82 27.81
C ASP A 35 17.80 -2.98 27.57
N THR A 36 17.42 -3.16 26.30
CA THR A 36 16.51 -4.22 25.83
C THR A 36 17.25 -5.29 25.03
N SER A 37 18.59 -5.34 25.09
CA SER A 37 19.40 -6.22 24.25
C SER A 37 19.01 -7.71 24.38
N GLU A 38 18.78 -8.18 25.61
CA GLU A 38 18.35 -9.57 25.85
C GLU A 38 16.89 -9.81 25.43
N LEU A 39 16.02 -8.82 25.59
CA LEU A 39 14.63 -8.89 25.10
C LEU A 39 14.60 -8.98 23.57
N LEU A 40 15.39 -8.16 22.88
CA LEU A 40 15.50 -8.19 21.41
C LEU A 40 16.05 -9.52 20.91
N LYS A 41 17.04 -10.12 21.59
CA LYS A 41 17.53 -11.47 21.28
C LYS A 41 16.43 -12.52 21.43
N ALA A 42 15.67 -12.46 22.53
CA ALA A 42 14.56 -13.38 22.77
C ALA A 42 13.42 -13.23 21.75
N MET A 43 13.09 -11.99 21.36
CA MET A 43 12.09 -11.72 20.32
C MET A 43 12.54 -12.30 18.97
N LYS A 44 13.80 -12.08 18.56
CA LYS A 44 14.35 -12.69 17.34
C LYS A 44 14.29 -14.22 17.38
N ALA A 45 14.62 -14.83 18.52
CA ALA A 45 14.54 -16.28 18.68
C ALA A 45 13.10 -16.78 18.55
N ARG A 46 12.12 -16.10 19.16
CA ARG A 46 10.69 -16.41 19.01
C ARG A 46 10.25 -16.30 17.55
N ASP A 47 10.62 -15.23 16.86
CA ASP A 47 10.22 -14.98 15.48
C ASP A 47 10.81 -16.05 14.53
N GLN A 48 12.03 -16.49 14.79
CA GLN A 48 12.63 -17.63 14.09
C GLN A 48 11.82 -18.93 14.30
N ARG A 49 11.35 -19.22 15.53
CA ARG A 49 10.51 -20.40 15.79
C ARG A 49 9.17 -20.34 15.05
N TYR A 50 8.58 -19.15 14.92
CA TYR A 50 7.39 -18.96 14.09
C TYR A 50 7.66 -19.26 12.62
N GLN A 51 8.80 -18.83 12.08
CA GLN A 51 9.19 -19.14 10.69
C GLN A 51 9.39 -20.66 10.50
N GLU A 52 10.04 -21.34 11.45
CA GLU A 52 10.22 -22.80 11.41
C GLU A 52 8.87 -23.55 11.43
N LEU A 53 7.90 -23.09 12.25
CA LEU A 53 6.55 -23.62 12.29
C LEU A 53 5.83 -23.44 10.94
N GLN A 54 5.86 -22.23 10.38
CA GLN A 54 5.22 -21.93 9.09
C GLN A 54 5.84 -22.72 7.93
N GLN A 55 7.16 -22.87 7.91
CA GLN A 55 7.84 -23.69 6.92
C GLN A 55 7.41 -25.16 7.01
N ALA A 56 7.29 -25.70 8.22
CA ALA A 56 6.84 -27.08 8.42
C ALA A 56 5.36 -27.30 8.02
N GLU A 57 4.50 -26.29 8.18
CA GLU A 57 3.11 -26.33 7.70
C GLU A 57 3.05 -26.28 6.17
N PHE A 58 3.89 -25.46 5.54
CA PHE A 58 3.99 -25.36 4.08
C PHE A 58 4.52 -26.64 3.42
N GLU A 59 5.57 -27.24 3.98
CA GLU A 59 6.12 -28.54 3.53
C GLU A 59 5.03 -29.63 3.53
N TYR A 60 4.17 -29.64 4.55
CA TYR A 60 3.07 -30.60 4.61
C TYR A 60 2.00 -30.34 3.55
N PHE A 61 1.61 -29.07 3.37
CA PHE A 61 0.62 -28.71 2.37
C PHE A 61 1.06 -29.11 0.95
N THR A 62 2.33 -28.87 0.62
CA THR A 62 2.92 -29.18 -0.69
C THR A 62 3.11 -30.68 -0.94
N HIS A 63 3.48 -31.46 0.09
CA HIS A 63 3.63 -32.92 -0.06
C HIS A 63 2.31 -33.68 0.02
N GLY A 64 1.35 -33.22 0.83
CA GLY A 64 0.03 -33.85 0.99
C GLY A 64 -0.86 -33.77 -0.25
N SER A 65 -0.65 -32.75 -1.09
CA SER A 65 -1.39 -32.55 -2.35
C SER A 65 -0.85 -33.39 -3.51
N ALA A 66 0.38 -33.91 -3.44
CA ALA A 66 1.02 -34.65 -4.52
C ALA A 66 0.73 -36.16 -4.52
N ASN A 67 0.32 -36.78 -3.40
CA ASN A 67 0.07 -38.22 -3.35
C ASN A 67 -0.90 -38.64 -2.21
N PRO A 68 -2.21 -38.77 -2.48
CA PRO A 68 -3.24 -39.01 -1.45
C PRO A 68 -3.06 -40.31 -0.66
N GLY A 69 -2.42 -41.34 -1.24
CA GLY A 69 -2.23 -42.64 -0.60
C GLY A 69 -1.07 -42.72 0.41
N ALA A 70 -0.17 -41.73 0.43
CA ALA A 70 0.94 -41.64 1.38
C ALA A 70 0.59 -40.79 2.63
N ALA A 71 -0.59 -40.18 2.66
CA ALA A 71 -0.98 -39.17 3.64
C ALA A 71 -1.19 -39.74 5.06
N GLU A 72 -1.58 -41.00 5.20
CA GLU A 72 -2.02 -41.55 6.49
C GLU A 72 -0.85 -41.91 7.44
N GLN A 73 0.31 -42.33 6.91
CA GLN A 73 1.52 -42.56 7.72
C GLN A 73 2.37 -41.30 7.90
N ALA A 74 2.31 -40.36 6.93
CA ALA A 74 2.99 -39.07 7.03
C ALA A 74 2.31 -38.11 8.03
N SER A 75 0.99 -38.23 8.23
CA SER A 75 0.20 -37.35 9.11
C SER A 75 0.61 -37.43 10.58
N ALA A 76 0.89 -38.63 11.09
CA ALA A 76 1.27 -38.82 12.50
C ALA A 76 2.64 -38.21 12.83
N GLY A 77 3.62 -38.36 11.93
CA GLY A 77 4.95 -37.76 12.09
C GLY A 77 4.91 -36.24 11.97
N TRP A 78 4.08 -35.71 11.06
CA TRP A 78 3.91 -34.27 10.91
C TRP A 78 3.22 -33.63 12.11
N GLU A 79 2.13 -34.21 12.61
CA GLU A 79 1.39 -33.65 13.74
C GLU A 79 2.27 -33.56 14.99
N SER A 80 3.12 -34.57 15.22
CA SER A 80 4.13 -34.53 16.28
C SER A 80 5.17 -33.43 16.08
N LYS A 81 5.66 -33.21 14.84
CA LYS A 81 6.58 -32.12 14.50
C LYS A 81 5.93 -30.75 14.72
N ARG A 82 4.69 -30.56 14.26
CA ARG A 82 3.89 -29.33 14.42
C ARG A 82 3.70 -29.01 15.89
N GLN A 83 3.20 -29.96 16.67
CA GLN A 83 2.97 -29.77 18.10
C GLN A 83 4.27 -29.48 18.86
N GLY A 84 5.38 -30.09 18.46
CA GLY A 84 6.71 -29.77 18.98
C GLY A 84 7.10 -28.30 18.73
N LEU A 85 6.94 -27.82 17.50
CA LEU A 85 7.23 -26.44 17.12
C LEU A 85 6.31 -25.44 17.83
N GLU A 86 5.01 -25.71 17.93
CA GLU A 86 4.06 -24.89 18.68
C GLU A 86 4.46 -24.74 20.15
N ASN A 87 4.92 -25.82 20.79
CA ASN A 87 5.41 -25.75 22.17
C ASN A 87 6.67 -24.86 22.27
N THR A 88 7.60 -24.96 21.31
CA THR A 88 8.79 -24.09 21.32
C THR A 88 8.47 -22.61 21.10
N VAL A 89 7.46 -22.30 20.28
CA VAL A 89 6.96 -20.94 20.10
C VAL A 89 6.39 -20.42 21.42
N LYS A 90 5.54 -21.22 22.09
CA LYS A 90 4.94 -20.86 23.37
C LYS A 90 5.99 -20.61 24.45
N ASP A 91 7.01 -21.45 24.55
CA ASP A 91 8.12 -21.26 25.50
C ASP A 91 8.90 -19.96 25.21
N ALA A 92 9.12 -19.66 23.93
CA ALA A 92 9.78 -18.42 23.52
C ALA A 92 8.93 -17.18 23.84
N GLU A 93 7.61 -17.24 23.68
CA GLU A 93 6.68 -16.18 24.09
C GLU A 93 6.72 -15.92 25.60
N VAL A 94 6.69 -16.98 26.41
CA VAL A 94 6.82 -16.87 27.87
C VAL A 94 8.14 -16.20 28.25
N ASN A 95 9.23 -16.54 27.57
CA ASN A 95 10.53 -15.92 27.83
C ASN A 95 10.56 -14.43 27.43
N VAL A 96 9.97 -14.07 26.28
CA VAL A 96 9.84 -12.68 25.85
C VAL A 96 9.04 -11.86 26.87
N GLU A 97 7.92 -12.39 27.36
CA GLU A 97 7.09 -11.68 28.33
C GLU A 97 7.80 -11.51 29.68
N LYS A 98 8.53 -12.54 30.13
CA LYS A 98 9.38 -12.44 31.32
C LYS A 98 10.44 -11.36 31.18
N LEU A 99 11.14 -11.30 30.04
CA LEU A 99 12.20 -10.32 29.79
C LEU A 99 11.63 -8.91 29.61
N ARG A 100 10.44 -8.78 29.01
CA ARG A 100 9.71 -7.51 28.92
C ARG A 100 9.38 -6.97 30.30
N ALA A 101 8.74 -7.79 31.14
CA ALA A 101 8.42 -7.41 32.51
C ALA A 101 9.68 -7.01 33.31
N ALA A 102 10.80 -7.72 33.12
CA ALA A 102 12.07 -7.38 33.75
C ALA A 102 12.65 -6.06 33.25
N ALA A 103 12.58 -5.78 31.94
CA ALA A 103 13.05 -4.52 31.35
C ALA A 103 12.24 -3.32 31.84
N THR A 104 10.92 -3.46 31.97
CA THR A 104 10.03 -2.40 32.47
C THR A 104 10.20 -2.18 33.97
N ALA A 105 10.40 -3.24 34.76
CA ALA A 105 10.54 -3.14 36.22
C ALA A 105 11.94 -2.71 36.69
N SER A 106 12.98 -2.93 35.88
CA SER A 106 14.36 -2.64 36.28
C SER A 106 14.62 -1.13 36.40
N THR A 107 15.12 -0.68 37.55
CA THR A 107 15.61 0.70 37.73
C THR A 107 17.12 0.83 37.51
N THR A 108 17.82 -0.28 37.28
CA THR A 108 19.30 -0.33 37.17
C THR A 108 19.80 -0.49 35.75
N ASN A 109 18.92 -0.86 34.80
CA ASN A 109 19.28 -1.09 33.40
C ASN A 109 18.82 0.07 32.51
N VAL A 110 19.10 1.29 32.96
CA VAL A 110 18.82 2.53 32.23
C VAL A 110 20.05 2.97 31.45
N SER A 111 19.84 3.41 30.21
CA SER A 111 20.88 4.01 29.37
C SER A 111 21.09 5.47 29.78
N SER A 112 22.26 6.03 29.45
CA SER A 112 22.52 7.47 29.50
C SER A 112 21.80 8.26 28.40
N SER A 113 20.72 7.70 27.83
CA SER A 113 19.96 8.29 26.74
C SER A 113 18.46 8.29 27.04
N ALA A 114 17.76 9.31 26.55
CA ALA A 114 16.32 9.47 26.75
C ALA A 114 15.67 10.25 25.60
N PHE A 115 14.37 10.07 25.46
CA PHE A 115 13.50 10.90 24.64
C PHE A 115 12.73 11.87 25.53
N VAL A 116 12.67 13.13 25.11
CA VAL A 116 11.88 14.17 25.77
C VAL A 116 10.97 14.79 24.72
N THR A 117 9.67 14.84 25.00
CA THR A 117 8.66 15.44 24.13
C THR A 117 8.13 16.72 24.75
N PHE A 118 7.79 17.68 23.90
CA PHE A 118 7.29 18.99 24.31
C PHE A 118 5.87 19.21 23.82
N SER A 119 5.13 20.05 24.54
CA SER A 119 3.76 20.46 24.22
C SER A 119 3.68 21.33 22.96
N ASP A 120 4.79 21.99 22.58
CA ASP A 120 4.90 22.86 21.42
C ASP A 120 6.10 22.47 20.54
N GLN A 121 5.87 22.38 19.22
CA GLN A 121 6.92 22.06 18.24
C GLN A 121 8.10 23.04 18.30
N LYS A 122 7.83 24.33 18.55
CA LYS A 122 8.86 25.37 18.67
C LYS A 122 9.82 25.06 19.81
N GLN A 123 9.32 24.53 20.94
CA GLN A 123 10.16 24.14 22.08
C GLN A 123 11.05 22.94 21.72
N SER A 124 10.53 21.96 20.98
CA SER A 124 11.32 20.84 20.46
C SER A 124 12.45 21.32 19.53
N ILE A 125 12.16 22.26 18.62
CA ILE A 125 13.17 22.84 17.70
C ILE A 125 14.24 23.60 18.51
N MET A 126 13.81 24.40 19.48
CA MET A 126 14.74 25.11 20.36
C MET A 126 15.62 24.14 21.15
N ALA A 127 15.06 23.08 21.73
CA ALA A 127 15.81 22.05 22.46
C ALA A 127 16.83 21.34 21.56
N LEU A 128 16.49 21.03 20.31
CA LEU A 128 17.43 20.44 19.33
C LEU A 128 18.57 21.40 18.96
N SER A 129 18.31 22.70 18.97
CA SER A 129 19.33 23.73 18.70
C SER A 129 20.29 23.95 19.89
N MET A 130 19.93 23.49 21.09
CA MET A 130 20.77 23.58 22.28
C MET A 130 21.82 22.47 22.27
N ARG A 131 23.03 22.80 21.83
CA ARG A 131 24.21 21.93 22.02
C ARG A 131 24.96 22.37 23.27
N TYR A 132 24.95 21.53 24.29
CA TYR A 132 25.85 21.66 25.44
C TYR A 132 27.21 21.06 25.06
N THR A 133 28.11 21.90 24.56
CA THR A 133 29.53 21.55 24.45
C THR A 133 30.18 21.76 25.82
N GLU A 134 31.15 20.94 26.22
CA GLU A 134 31.90 21.14 27.49
C GLU A 134 32.47 22.58 27.64
N GLU A 135 32.76 23.27 26.53
CA GLU A 135 33.18 24.68 26.56
C GLU A 135 32.12 25.68 27.03
N SER A 136 30.83 25.32 27.00
CA SER A 136 29.73 26.25 27.28
C SER A 136 29.50 26.50 28.77
N ASP A 137 29.97 25.61 29.65
CA ASP A 137 29.91 25.80 31.11
C ASP A 137 31.02 26.72 31.64
N MET A 138 32.17 26.82 30.96
CA MET A 138 33.20 27.80 31.35
C MET A 138 32.82 29.25 31.03
N ARG A 139 31.97 29.50 30.03
CA ARG A 139 31.60 30.88 29.64
C ARG A 139 30.49 31.50 30.48
N ARG A 140 29.74 30.71 31.27
CA ARG A 140 28.70 31.25 32.18
C ARG A 140 29.26 32.00 33.39
N HIS A 141 30.56 31.93 33.66
CA HIS A 141 31.22 32.77 34.67
C HIS A 141 31.87 34.05 34.12
N GLN A 142 31.79 34.33 32.81
CA GLN A 142 32.39 35.53 32.19
C GLN A 142 31.39 36.48 31.52
N ALA A 143 30.09 36.19 31.53
CA ALA A 143 29.06 37.02 30.92
C ALA A 143 28.36 37.95 31.93
N TYR A 144 29.12 38.65 32.77
CA TYR A 144 28.76 39.97 33.27
C TYR A 144 29.86 40.90 32.77
N LEU A 145 29.51 41.79 31.84
CA LEU A 145 30.31 42.88 31.22
C LEU A 145 30.38 42.74 29.69
N CYS A 146 29.34 43.20 29.01
CA CYS A 146 29.46 44.17 27.91
C CYS A 146 28.08 44.45 27.31
N GLN A 147 27.48 45.54 27.78
CA GLN A 147 26.50 46.29 27.00
C GLN A 147 27.27 47.08 25.92
N SER A 148 26.98 46.84 24.63
CA SER A 148 27.07 47.87 23.60
C SER A 148 26.24 47.50 22.36
N PRO A 149 25.48 48.44 21.77
CA PRO A 149 24.58 48.18 20.66
C PRO A 149 25.24 48.60 19.35
N ALA A 150 25.79 47.67 18.56
CA ALA A 150 26.30 48.01 17.23
C ALA A 150 26.49 46.82 16.28
N MET A 151 25.60 45.82 16.23
CA MET A 151 25.62 44.81 15.13
C MET A 151 24.21 44.29 14.82
N GLY A 152 23.35 45.15 14.27
CA GLY A 152 21.96 44.81 13.94
C GLY A 152 21.68 44.48 12.46
N ALA A 153 22.66 44.58 11.56
CA ALA A 153 22.35 44.59 10.12
C ALA A 153 22.88 43.41 9.30
N MET A 154 23.71 42.52 9.85
CA MET A 154 24.37 41.46 9.06
C MET A 154 23.77 40.05 9.25
N TRP A 155 22.92 39.84 10.27
CA TRP A 155 22.26 38.55 10.51
C TRP A 155 20.91 38.38 9.81
N LEU A 156 20.28 39.46 9.32
CA LEU A 156 19.04 39.36 8.56
C LEU A 156 19.24 38.82 7.13
N ALA A 157 20.42 38.98 6.53
CA ALA A 157 20.67 38.54 5.15
C ALA A 157 20.92 37.02 5.02
N PHE A 158 21.47 36.37 6.05
CA PHE A 158 21.66 34.90 6.06
C PHE A 158 20.43 34.14 6.56
N ALA A 159 19.58 34.77 7.38
CA ALA A 159 18.31 34.16 7.81
C ALA A 159 17.21 34.19 6.73
N LEU A 160 17.35 35.02 5.68
CA LEU A 160 16.42 35.11 4.56
C LEU A 160 16.71 34.13 3.40
N LEU A 161 17.86 33.45 3.40
CA LEU A 161 18.22 32.43 2.41
C LEU A 161 17.91 30.98 2.86
N ALA A 162 17.43 30.79 4.09
CA ALA A 162 17.04 29.48 4.62
C ALA A 162 15.53 29.18 4.49
N LEU A 163 14.78 30.06 3.81
CA LEU A 163 13.33 29.94 3.66
C LEU A 163 13.03 29.51 2.22
N CYS A 164 12.56 28.27 2.09
CA CYS A 164 12.08 27.61 0.87
C CYS A 164 13.13 26.93 -0.02
N SER A 165 14.03 26.11 0.54
CA SER A 165 14.51 24.95 -0.23
C SER A 165 13.30 24.09 -0.57
N ALA A 166 13.02 23.88 -1.85
CA ALA A 166 11.97 22.96 -2.27
C ALA A 166 12.38 21.55 -1.82
N GLN A 167 11.47 20.83 -1.14
CA GLN A 167 11.74 19.47 -0.64
C GLN A 167 12.01 18.50 -1.79
N ILE A 168 11.31 18.71 -2.91
CA ILE A 168 11.54 18.02 -4.18
C ILE A 168 12.31 19.01 -5.07
N PRO A 169 13.45 18.63 -5.66
CA PRO A 169 14.21 19.53 -6.51
C PRO A 169 13.31 20.05 -7.66
N PRO A 170 13.24 21.37 -7.91
CA PRO A 170 12.28 21.95 -8.85
C PRO A 170 12.34 21.38 -10.27
N GLU A 171 13.52 20.93 -10.71
CA GLU A 171 13.71 20.31 -12.02
C GLU A 171 13.08 18.92 -12.17
N TYR A 172 12.77 18.25 -11.05
CA TYR A 172 12.08 16.95 -11.02
C TYR A 172 10.66 17.07 -10.44
N ALA A 173 10.25 18.25 -9.98
CA ALA A 173 8.92 18.46 -9.42
C ALA A 173 7.84 18.37 -10.52
N SER A 174 6.91 17.43 -10.37
CA SER A 174 5.78 17.24 -11.27
C SER A 174 4.48 17.21 -10.49
N SER A 175 3.43 17.85 -11.01
CA SER A 175 2.09 17.80 -10.42
C SER A 175 1.23 16.77 -11.13
N ILE A 176 0.65 15.85 -10.36
CA ILE A 176 -0.28 14.83 -10.87
C ILE A 176 -1.59 14.87 -10.07
N THR A 177 -2.67 14.39 -10.67
CA THR A 177 -3.93 14.13 -9.97
C THR A 177 -4.16 12.64 -9.97
N VAL A 178 -4.27 12.08 -8.78
CA VAL A 178 -4.60 10.68 -8.58
C VAL A 178 -5.90 10.54 -7.82
N TYR A 179 -6.48 9.35 -7.89
CA TYR A 179 -7.66 8.95 -7.14
C TYR A 179 -7.32 7.71 -6.32
N HIS A 180 -8.02 7.54 -5.21
CA HIS A 180 -8.04 6.28 -4.49
C HIS A 180 -9.39 6.08 -3.81
N ILE A 181 -9.68 4.81 -3.56
CA ILE A 181 -10.92 4.33 -2.96
C ILE A 181 -10.56 3.74 -1.61
N ASN A 182 -11.18 4.22 -0.55
CA ASN A 182 -10.82 3.78 0.78
C ASN A 182 -12.00 3.89 1.76
N PRO A 183 -11.99 3.08 2.84
CA PRO A 183 -12.81 3.35 4.01
C PRO A 183 -12.53 4.75 4.57
N VAL A 184 -13.55 5.42 5.09
CA VAL A 184 -13.40 6.75 5.74
C VAL A 184 -12.32 6.75 6.83
N SER A 185 -12.13 5.61 7.51
CA SER A 185 -11.13 5.42 8.57
C SER A 185 -9.68 5.51 8.09
N ALA A 186 -9.41 5.37 6.79
CA ALA A 186 -8.05 5.35 6.24
C ALA A 186 -7.44 6.76 6.04
N GLY A 187 -8.24 7.83 6.15
CA GLY A 187 -7.78 9.19 5.93
C GLY A 187 -7.69 9.60 4.45
N VAL A 188 -7.15 10.80 4.20
CA VAL A 188 -7.08 11.44 2.86
C VAL A 188 -5.69 11.43 2.23
N ILE A 189 -4.65 11.15 3.01
CA ILE A 189 -3.29 11.08 2.51
C ILE A 189 -3.04 9.64 2.07
N PRO A 190 -2.68 9.37 0.80
CA PRO A 190 -2.57 8.02 0.27
C PRO A 190 -1.26 7.34 0.72
N ARG A 191 -1.03 7.19 2.03
CA ARG A 191 0.16 6.54 2.56
C ARG A 191 0.05 5.03 2.44
N ASN A 192 1.03 4.45 1.78
CA ASN A 192 1.06 3.03 1.46
C ASN A 192 -0.21 2.58 0.73
N MET A 193 -0.76 3.41 -0.16
CA MET A 193 -2.00 3.08 -0.89
C MET A 193 -1.71 2.94 -2.37
N ASN A 194 -2.50 2.08 -3.03
CA ASN A 194 -2.63 2.14 -4.48
C ASN A 194 -3.44 3.38 -4.82
N THR A 195 -2.96 4.12 -5.79
CA THR A 195 -3.69 5.22 -6.40
C THR A 195 -3.62 5.04 -7.92
N GLY A 196 -4.51 5.67 -8.66
CA GLY A 196 -4.44 5.72 -10.11
C GLY A 196 -4.67 7.11 -10.63
N ASP A 197 -4.24 7.39 -11.86
CA ASP A 197 -4.93 8.42 -12.62
C ASP A 197 -6.40 8.00 -12.84
N ILE A 198 -7.20 8.84 -13.50
CA ILE A 198 -8.63 8.50 -13.67
C ILE A 198 -8.87 7.13 -14.30
N GLN A 199 -8.02 6.75 -15.25
CA GLN A 199 -8.11 5.48 -15.95
C GLN A 199 -7.63 4.32 -15.07
N GLY A 200 -6.49 4.50 -14.41
CA GLY A 200 -5.93 3.54 -13.48
C GLY A 200 -6.84 3.28 -12.27
N ASP A 201 -7.53 4.30 -11.76
CA ASP A 201 -8.43 4.13 -10.62
C ASP A 201 -9.79 3.57 -11.02
N LEU A 202 -10.25 3.82 -12.26
CA LEU A 202 -11.41 3.13 -12.82
C LEU A 202 -11.20 1.60 -12.86
N TYR A 203 -9.98 1.11 -13.07
CA TYR A 203 -9.67 -0.31 -12.94
C TYR A 203 -9.99 -0.82 -11.52
N PHE A 204 -9.48 -0.15 -10.49
CA PHE A 204 -9.68 -0.55 -9.09
C PHE A 204 -11.17 -0.45 -8.71
N TYR A 205 -11.87 0.57 -9.22
CA TYR A 205 -13.25 0.84 -8.88
C TYR A 205 -14.24 -0.15 -9.52
N LEU A 206 -14.16 -0.35 -10.84
CA LEU A 206 -15.22 -1.02 -11.59
C LEU A 206 -15.41 -2.48 -11.19
N GLY A 207 -14.35 -3.14 -10.70
CA GLY A 207 -14.45 -4.49 -10.14
C GLY A 207 -15.53 -4.59 -9.08
N GLN A 208 -15.79 -3.54 -8.29
CA GLN A 208 -16.79 -3.60 -7.21
C GLN A 208 -18.23 -3.91 -7.68
N PHE A 209 -18.54 -3.68 -8.95
CA PHE A 209 -19.83 -4.07 -9.54
C PHE A 209 -19.93 -5.58 -9.81
N LEU A 210 -18.81 -6.30 -9.88
CA LEU A 210 -18.76 -7.76 -10.04
C LEU A 210 -18.96 -8.52 -8.72
N LEU A 211 -18.69 -7.88 -7.57
CA LEU A 211 -18.69 -8.53 -6.25
C LEU A 211 -19.94 -9.37 -5.97
N PRO A 212 -21.17 -8.96 -6.30
CA PRO A 212 -22.35 -9.79 -6.02
C PRO A 212 -22.33 -11.15 -6.71
N ILE A 213 -21.71 -11.27 -7.90
CA ILE A 213 -21.60 -12.54 -8.64
C ILE A 213 -20.32 -13.28 -8.28
N GLU A 214 -19.22 -12.54 -8.13
CA GLU A 214 -17.92 -13.05 -7.70
C GLU A 214 -18.04 -13.72 -6.32
N CYS A 215 -18.64 -13.02 -5.35
CA CYS A 215 -18.81 -13.48 -3.97
C CYS A 215 -19.99 -14.44 -3.76
N ALA A 216 -20.83 -14.68 -4.76
CA ALA A 216 -21.85 -15.72 -4.70
C ALA A 216 -21.27 -17.12 -5.01
N ASN A 217 -20.09 -17.18 -5.64
CA ASN A 217 -19.47 -18.41 -6.15
C ASN A 217 -18.12 -18.72 -5.49
N VAL A 218 -17.95 -18.38 -4.20
CA VAL A 218 -16.65 -18.45 -3.52
C VAL A 218 -16.18 -19.90 -3.38
N SER A 219 -15.08 -20.22 -4.05
CA SER A 219 -14.13 -21.20 -3.53
C SER A 219 -12.97 -20.43 -2.90
N ASN A 220 -12.59 -20.77 -1.66
CA ASN A 220 -11.56 -20.10 -0.85
C ASN A 220 -10.14 -20.08 -1.46
N GLN A 221 -9.96 -20.45 -2.72
CA GLN A 221 -8.66 -20.66 -3.37
C GLN A 221 -8.40 -19.71 -4.55
N THR A 222 -9.23 -18.68 -4.77
CA THR A 222 -9.06 -17.73 -5.88
C THR A 222 -9.10 -16.28 -5.40
N ARG A 223 -8.73 -15.33 -6.26
CA ARG A 223 -8.79 -13.87 -6.01
C ARG A 223 -10.17 -13.39 -5.54
N SER A 224 -11.23 -14.14 -5.82
CA SER A 224 -12.56 -13.92 -5.22
C SER A 224 -12.55 -13.95 -3.69
N GLY A 225 -11.77 -14.84 -3.05
CA GLY A 225 -11.63 -14.87 -1.60
C GLY A 225 -10.98 -13.60 -1.04
N PHE A 226 -9.97 -13.07 -1.72
CA PHE A 226 -9.34 -11.80 -1.37
C PHE A 226 -10.30 -10.63 -1.55
N ASP A 227 -10.90 -10.50 -2.74
CA ASP A 227 -11.74 -9.36 -3.11
C ASP A 227 -13.04 -9.29 -2.28
N CYS A 228 -13.61 -10.44 -1.92
CA CYS A 228 -14.81 -10.52 -1.07
C CYS A 228 -14.55 -10.26 0.42
N GLN A 229 -13.30 -10.22 0.85
CA GLN A 229 -12.89 -9.91 2.23
C GLN A 229 -12.13 -8.59 2.34
N ASN A 230 -11.76 -7.99 1.21
CA ASN A 230 -11.01 -6.74 1.16
C ASN A 230 -11.91 -5.55 1.54
N GLN A 231 -11.62 -4.94 2.69
CA GLN A 231 -12.36 -3.78 3.19
C GLN A 231 -12.32 -2.57 2.25
N GLU A 232 -11.28 -2.41 1.42
CA GLU A 232 -11.25 -1.38 0.36
C GLU A 232 -12.41 -1.56 -0.64
N ARG A 233 -12.97 -2.77 -0.74
CA ARG A 233 -14.04 -3.13 -1.67
C ARG A 233 -15.40 -3.34 -1.01
N ILE A 234 -15.44 -3.75 0.26
CA ILE A 234 -16.69 -4.14 0.94
C ILE A 234 -17.13 -3.23 2.07
N ASP A 235 -16.29 -2.30 2.54
CA ASP A 235 -16.67 -1.39 3.63
C ASP A 235 -17.92 -0.57 3.23
N PRO A 236 -18.95 -0.43 4.08
CA PRO A 236 -20.17 0.30 3.75
C PRO A 236 -20.00 1.83 3.78
N HIS A 237 -18.90 2.33 4.35
CA HIS A 237 -18.54 3.72 4.54
C HIS A 237 -17.27 4.05 3.76
N ARG A 238 -17.32 3.82 2.44
CA ARG A 238 -16.24 4.20 1.52
C ARG A 238 -16.40 5.61 0.96
N VAL A 239 -15.26 6.19 0.66
CA VAL A 239 -15.11 7.42 -0.11
C VAL A 239 -14.21 7.16 -1.32
N VAL A 240 -14.33 8.05 -2.29
CA VAL A 240 -13.31 8.20 -3.34
C VAL A 240 -12.70 9.58 -3.16
N THR A 241 -11.37 9.64 -3.09
CA THR A 241 -10.64 10.87 -2.85
C THR A 241 -9.84 11.23 -4.09
N GLN A 242 -10.06 12.44 -4.61
CA GLN A 242 -9.19 13.08 -5.58
C GLN A 242 -8.04 13.75 -4.83
N VAL A 243 -6.80 13.44 -5.20
CA VAL A 243 -5.59 13.96 -4.56
C VAL A 243 -4.71 14.65 -5.60
N GLY A 244 -4.43 15.94 -5.39
CA GLY A 244 -3.37 16.64 -6.09
C GLY A 244 -2.04 16.34 -5.41
N LEU A 245 -1.10 15.75 -6.13
CA LEU A 245 0.24 15.42 -5.63
C LEU A 245 1.30 16.23 -6.36
N GLU A 246 2.28 16.74 -5.61
CA GLU A 246 3.59 17.08 -6.16
C GLU A 246 4.51 15.88 -5.94
N ILE A 247 5.14 15.39 -7.00
CA ILE A 247 5.99 14.21 -6.97
C ILE A 247 7.36 14.52 -7.57
N ASP A 248 8.36 13.75 -7.15
CA ASP A 248 9.63 13.62 -7.85
C ASP A 248 9.41 12.74 -9.08
N SER A 249 9.65 13.29 -10.27
CA SER A 249 9.45 12.61 -11.55
C SER A 249 10.42 11.46 -11.79
N ARG A 250 11.43 11.27 -10.94
CA ARG A 250 12.34 10.13 -10.96
C ARG A 250 11.68 8.95 -10.26
N LEU A 251 10.66 8.40 -10.90
CA LEU A 251 9.80 7.32 -10.40
C LEU A 251 10.56 6.01 -10.15
N THR A 252 9.94 5.10 -9.40
CA THR A 252 10.41 3.72 -9.20
C THR A 252 9.37 2.70 -9.67
N THR A 253 9.68 1.42 -9.52
CA THR A 253 8.76 0.32 -9.83
C THR A 253 7.58 0.31 -8.86
N TYR A 254 6.38 0.13 -9.40
CA TYR A 254 5.15 0.06 -8.62
C TYR A 254 5.21 -0.99 -7.50
N SER A 255 4.68 -0.63 -6.34
CA SER A 255 4.49 -1.52 -5.20
C SER A 255 3.01 -1.81 -5.03
N GLY A 256 2.64 -3.08 -4.91
CA GLY A 256 1.25 -3.44 -4.62
C GLY A 256 0.95 -3.10 -3.16
N CYS A 257 -0.04 -2.24 -2.93
CA CYS A 257 -0.43 -1.83 -1.59
C CYS A 257 -1.89 -2.19 -1.28
N ASN A 258 -2.17 -2.55 -0.03
CA ASN A 258 -3.54 -2.84 0.39
C ASN A 258 -3.70 -2.76 1.91
N LEU A 259 -4.95 -2.78 2.36
CA LEU A 259 -5.30 -2.96 3.76
C LEU A 259 -4.90 -4.35 4.26
N CYS A 260 -4.20 -4.36 5.40
CA CYS A 260 -3.76 -5.55 6.08
C CYS A 260 -4.89 -6.22 6.88
N ASN A 261 -4.97 -7.56 6.82
CA ASN A 261 -5.87 -8.41 7.61
C ASN A 261 -5.11 -9.31 8.61
N GLY A 262 -3.96 -8.86 9.10
CA GLY A 262 -3.02 -9.63 9.93
C GLY A 262 -1.82 -10.18 9.16
N LYS A 263 -1.94 -10.36 7.84
CA LYS A 263 -0.83 -10.62 6.92
C LYS A 263 -0.91 -9.72 5.70
N SER A 264 0.24 -9.36 5.16
CA SER A 264 0.31 -8.61 3.91
C SER A 264 -0.34 -9.45 2.81
N PRO A 265 -1.28 -8.87 2.05
CA PRO A 265 -1.90 -9.55 0.91
C PRO A 265 -0.92 -9.97 -0.18
N PHE A 266 0.27 -9.37 -0.21
CA PHE A 266 1.21 -9.46 -1.32
C PHE A 266 2.51 -10.16 -0.98
N ALA A 267 2.92 -10.20 0.29
CA ALA A 267 4.18 -10.83 0.70
C ALA A 267 4.04 -11.84 1.85
N THR A 268 2.82 -12.12 2.32
CA THR A 268 2.51 -12.99 3.48
C THR A 268 3.22 -12.62 4.80
N LYS A 269 3.91 -11.48 4.84
CA LYS A 269 4.54 -10.91 6.04
C LYS A 269 3.46 -10.50 7.05
N PRO A 270 3.65 -10.71 8.36
CA PRO A 270 2.74 -10.16 9.36
C PRO A 270 2.64 -8.64 9.27
N CYS A 271 1.44 -8.10 9.43
CA CYS A 271 1.19 -6.65 9.51
C CYS A 271 0.04 -6.36 10.47
N LYS A 272 -0.12 -5.11 10.88
CA LYS A 272 -1.19 -4.69 11.80
C LYS A 272 -2.51 -4.61 11.04
N GLU A 273 -3.51 -5.34 11.51
CA GLU A 273 -4.85 -5.33 10.91
C GLU A 273 -5.41 -3.90 10.84
N GLY A 274 -6.03 -3.56 9.70
CA GLY A 274 -6.57 -2.23 9.43
C GLY A 274 -5.52 -1.17 9.07
N THR A 275 -4.26 -1.55 8.87
CA THR A 275 -3.22 -0.63 8.34
C THR A 275 -2.88 -0.96 6.91
N TYR A 276 -2.46 0.06 6.16
CA TYR A 276 -2.01 -0.12 4.79
C TYR A 276 -0.55 -0.55 4.74
N THR A 277 -0.27 -1.56 3.94
CA THR A 277 1.09 -2.05 3.65
C THR A 277 1.33 -2.05 2.15
N CYS A 278 2.55 -1.73 1.73
CA CYS A 278 3.01 -1.91 0.37
C CYS A 278 4.05 -3.03 0.33
N ASP A 279 3.98 -3.87 -0.68
CA ASP A 279 5.03 -4.83 -0.97
C ASP A 279 5.45 -4.72 -2.42
N CYS A 280 6.76 -4.69 -2.59
CA CYS A 280 7.38 -4.68 -3.89
C CYS A 280 7.49 -6.12 -4.36
N HIS A 281 6.90 -6.41 -5.51
CA HIS A 281 7.04 -7.72 -6.15
C HIS A 281 8.39 -7.78 -6.86
N PRO A 282 9.33 -8.63 -6.42
CA PRO A 282 10.59 -8.81 -7.14
C PRO A 282 10.39 -9.51 -8.49
N ASP A 283 9.21 -10.10 -8.71
CA ASP A 283 8.90 -11.02 -9.81
C ASP A 283 8.42 -10.31 -11.09
N GLN A 284 8.14 -9.00 -11.02
CA GLN A 284 7.66 -8.22 -12.18
C GLN A 284 8.76 -7.29 -12.66
N GLU A 285 9.70 -7.84 -13.46
CA GLU A 285 10.61 -7.21 -14.45
C GLU A 285 11.34 -5.87 -14.14
N GLY A 286 11.16 -5.25 -12.96
CA GLY A 286 11.48 -3.84 -12.71
C GLY A 286 12.49 -3.57 -11.59
N GLY A 287 13.16 -4.58 -11.04
CA GLY A 287 14.14 -4.39 -9.97
C GLY A 287 13.53 -3.98 -8.62
N ALA A 288 14.39 -3.73 -7.64
CA ALA A 288 13.95 -3.30 -6.31
C ALA A 288 13.24 -1.93 -6.40
N CYS A 289 12.04 -1.83 -5.84
CA CYS A 289 11.38 -0.55 -5.62
C CYS A 289 12.22 0.32 -4.66
N ASP A 290 12.14 1.63 -4.82
CA ASP A 290 12.70 2.60 -3.90
C ASP A 290 11.57 3.20 -3.04
N PRO A 291 11.48 2.88 -1.74
CA PRO A 291 10.40 3.36 -0.88
C PRO A 291 10.38 4.89 -0.72
N GLN A 292 11.46 5.58 -1.06
CA GLN A 292 11.51 7.06 -1.02
C GLN A 292 10.91 7.72 -2.26
N LYS A 293 10.58 6.94 -3.30
CA LYS A 293 10.07 7.41 -4.58
C LYS A 293 8.65 6.93 -4.83
N VAL A 294 7.92 7.66 -5.67
CA VAL A 294 6.62 7.20 -6.15
C VAL A 294 6.82 6.06 -7.13
N GLY A 295 6.21 4.91 -6.84
CA GLY A 295 6.18 3.79 -7.77
C GLY A 295 5.14 4.03 -8.86
N GLN A 296 5.41 3.61 -10.09
CA GLN A 296 4.46 3.71 -11.21
C GLN A 296 4.41 2.42 -12.03
N GLU A 297 3.22 2.09 -12.50
CA GLU A 297 2.99 1.03 -13.49
C GLU A 297 2.13 1.57 -14.64
N ASN A 298 2.52 1.30 -15.89
CA ASN A 298 1.77 1.71 -17.06
C ASN A 298 0.79 0.61 -17.47
N ILE A 299 -0.45 0.71 -17.01
CA ILE A 299 -1.49 -0.31 -17.22
C ILE A 299 -1.93 -0.37 -18.67
N THR A 300 -1.94 0.79 -19.35
CA THR A 300 -2.20 0.84 -20.78
C THR A 300 -1.23 -0.04 -21.56
N GLU A 301 0.06 0.03 -21.25
CA GLU A 301 1.09 -0.76 -21.92
C GLU A 301 1.09 -2.21 -21.44
N LYS A 302 1.00 -2.43 -20.12
CA LYS A 302 0.98 -3.75 -19.47
C LYS A 302 -0.19 -4.63 -19.88
N TYR A 303 -1.31 -4.04 -20.25
CA TYR A 303 -2.51 -4.76 -20.71
C TYR A 303 -2.91 -4.39 -22.13
N ALA A 304 -2.08 -3.63 -22.86
CA ALA A 304 -2.28 -3.43 -24.29
C ALA A 304 -2.48 -4.80 -24.95
N PRO A 305 -3.49 -4.96 -25.84
CA PRO A 305 -3.54 -6.13 -26.68
C PRO A 305 -2.31 -6.09 -27.59
N HIS A 306 -1.22 -6.72 -27.17
CA HIS A 306 -0.09 -6.96 -28.06
C HIS A 306 -0.61 -7.92 -29.12
N ALA A 307 -0.76 -7.41 -30.33
CA ALA A 307 -0.80 -8.27 -31.49
C ALA A 307 0.57 -8.96 -31.53
N ALA A 308 0.67 -10.15 -30.92
CA ALA A 308 1.79 -11.03 -31.18
C ALA A 308 2.00 -11.04 -32.69
N THR A 309 3.25 -10.86 -33.14
CA THR A 309 3.52 -10.89 -34.58
C THR A 309 2.88 -12.17 -35.12
N PRO A 310 2.33 -12.20 -36.35
CA PRO A 310 1.70 -13.41 -36.87
C PRO A 310 2.62 -14.64 -36.79
N LYS A 311 3.94 -14.43 -36.77
CA LYS A 311 4.97 -15.42 -36.52
C LYS A 311 4.97 -15.89 -35.05
N CYS A 312 5.11 -14.99 -34.09
CA CYS A 312 5.06 -15.32 -32.67
C CYS A 312 3.73 -15.97 -32.25
N ALA A 313 2.59 -15.42 -32.68
CA ALA A 313 1.26 -15.96 -32.37
C ALA A 313 1.12 -17.43 -32.81
N ARG A 314 1.60 -17.75 -34.02
CA ARG A 314 1.60 -19.13 -34.52
C ARG A 314 2.56 -20.03 -33.73
N ALA A 315 3.76 -19.54 -33.40
CA ALA A 315 4.73 -20.30 -32.64
C ALA A 315 4.22 -20.63 -31.23
N LEU A 316 3.65 -19.65 -30.53
CA LEU A 316 3.02 -19.82 -29.22
C LEU A 316 1.88 -20.84 -29.28
N GLN A 317 0.96 -20.70 -30.23
CA GLN A 317 -0.14 -21.66 -30.40
C GLN A 317 0.35 -23.07 -30.74
N GLN A 318 1.39 -23.20 -31.58
CA GLN A 318 1.93 -24.51 -31.96
C GLN A 318 2.71 -25.21 -30.85
N ILE A 319 3.44 -24.44 -30.03
CA ILE A 319 4.32 -24.99 -28.99
C ILE A 319 3.56 -25.20 -27.68
N CYS A 320 2.76 -24.20 -27.27
CA CYS A 320 2.09 -24.17 -25.96
C CYS A 320 0.56 -24.04 -26.05
N GLY A 321 -0.04 -24.08 -27.23
CA GLY A 321 -1.51 -23.93 -27.36
C GLY A 321 -2.32 -25.02 -26.67
N SER A 322 -1.77 -26.22 -26.50
CA SER A 322 -2.43 -27.32 -25.78
C SER A 322 -2.46 -27.15 -24.26
N THR A 323 -1.63 -26.26 -23.71
CA THR A 323 -1.57 -26.00 -22.25
C THR A 323 -2.36 -24.76 -21.84
N LEU A 324 -2.98 -24.04 -22.80
CA LEU A 324 -3.76 -22.82 -22.55
C LEU A 324 -4.95 -22.99 -21.60
N SER A 325 -5.41 -24.21 -21.34
CA SER A 325 -6.48 -24.48 -20.38
C SER A 325 -6.01 -24.60 -18.93
N ASN A 326 -4.72 -24.39 -18.65
CA ASN A 326 -4.17 -24.42 -17.31
C ASN A 326 -3.01 -23.43 -17.20
N ALA A 327 -3.18 -22.39 -16.38
CA ALA A 327 -2.22 -21.29 -16.28
C ALA A 327 -0.78 -21.77 -15.93
N ASN A 328 -0.64 -22.67 -14.96
CA ASN A 328 0.66 -23.20 -14.52
C ASN A 328 1.37 -24.01 -15.62
N LEU A 329 0.64 -24.91 -16.28
CA LEU A 329 1.21 -25.71 -17.38
C LEU A 329 1.55 -24.85 -18.60
N CYS A 330 0.76 -23.80 -18.84
CA CYS A 330 1.05 -22.85 -19.88
C CYS A 330 2.35 -22.10 -19.59
N GLU A 331 2.50 -21.52 -18.40
CA GLU A 331 3.71 -20.77 -18.06
C GLU A 331 4.95 -21.66 -18.06
N GLN A 332 4.87 -22.87 -17.51
CA GLN A 332 5.96 -23.84 -17.57
C GLN A 332 6.35 -24.15 -19.02
N CYS A 333 5.38 -24.28 -19.93
CA CYS A 333 5.64 -24.48 -21.34
C CYS A 333 6.36 -23.27 -21.97
N VAL A 334 5.85 -22.07 -21.74
CA VAL A 334 6.43 -20.83 -22.26
C VAL A 334 7.86 -20.63 -21.76
N GLN A 335 8.10 -20.85 -20.46
CA GLN A 335 9.43 -20.77 -19.85
C GLN A 335 10.39 -21.83 -20.43
N SER A 336 9.93 -23.08 -20.54
CA SER A 336 10.74 -24.20 -21.08
C SER A 336 11.11 -24.00 -22.55
N HIS A 337 10.33 -23.22 -23.29
CA HIS A 337 10.54 -22.94 -24.71
C HIS A 337 10.93 -21.48 -25.01
N PHE A 338 11.32 -20.72 -23.99
CA PHE A 338 11.62 -19.28 -24.10
C PHE A 338 12.57 -18.96 -25.26
N GLN A 339 13.71 -19.65 -25.35
CA GLN A 339 14.70 -19.41 -26.41
C GLN A 339 14.15 -19.68 -27.82
N ARG A 340 13.31 -20.73 -27.95
CA ARG A 340 12.69 -21.07 -29.23
C ARG A 340 11.65 -20.04 -29.64
N LEU A 341 10.87 -19.54 -28.69
CA LEU A 341 9.86 -18.51 -28.94
C LEU A 341 10.51 -17.14 -29.22
N ALA A 342 11.61 -16.79 -28.55
CA ALA A 342 12.38 -15.58 -28.82
C ALA A 342 12.91 -15.54 -30.28
N ASN A 343 13.36 -16.68 -30.82
CA ASN A 343 13.76 -16.80 -32.23
C ASN A 343 12.60 -16.58 -33.22
N GLU A 344 11.36 -16.76 -32.76
CA GLU A 344 10.13 -16.49 -33.51
C GLU A 344 9.62 -15.06 -33.31
N THR A 345 10.48 -14.15 -32.82
CA THR A 345 10.19 -12.74 -32.54
C THR A 345 9.16 -12.51 -31.43
N CYS A 346 9.02 -13.47 -30.51
CA CYS A 346 8.27 -13.25 -29.28
C CYS A 346 9.15 -12.47 -28.29
N ASP A 347 8.74 -11.26 -27.92
CA ASP A 347 9.33 -10.55 -26.80
C ASP A 347 8.77 -11.04 -25.44
N HIS A 348 9.42 -10.68 -24.35
CA HIS A 348 9.01 -11.07 -22.99
C HIS A 348 7.55 -10.70 -22.68
N ASN A 349 7.08 -9.54 -23.13
CA ASN A 349 5.69 -9.10 -22.93
C ASN A 349 4.69 -10.01 -23.66
N MET A 350 5.00 -10.44 -24.88
CA MET A 350 4.18 -11.39 -25.62
C MET A 350 4.13 -12.77 -24.95
N LEU A 351 5.24 -13.20 -24.35
CA LEU A 351 5.32 -14.47 -23.64
C LEU A 351 4.52 -14.47 -22.35
N GLY A 352 4.63 -13.40 -21.55
CA GLY A 352 3.89 -13.25 -20.30
C GLY A 352 2.37 -13.09 -20.47
N ARG A 353 1.89 -12.76 -21.68
CA ARG A 353 0.46 -12.55 -21.98
C ARG A 353 -0.19 -13.70 -22.77
N PHE A 354 0.59 -14.71 -23.15
CA PHE A 354 0.03 -15.86 -23.86
C PHE A 354 -0.78 -16.76 -22.94
N CYS A 355 -0.30 -16.94 -21.71
CA CYS A 355 -0.92 -17.82 -20.73
C CYS A 355 -2.06 -17.13 -19.99
N PRO A 356 -3.11 -17.87 -19.59
CA PRO A 356 -4.13 -17.35 -18.70
C PRO A 356 -3.52 -16.83 -17.40
N SER A 357 -4.17 -15.83 -16.80
CA SER A 357 -3.79 -15.35 -15.48
C SER A 357 -3.95 -16.46 -14.43
N TRP A 358 -3.01 -16.55 -13.49
CA TRP A 358 -3.07 -17.53 -12.38
C TRP A 358 -4.20 -17.21 -11.40
N TRP A 359 -4.71 -15.98 -11.46
CA TRP A 359 -5.72 -15.46 -10.55
C TRP A 359 -7.14 -15.71 -11.08
N HIS A 360 -7.29 -15.66 -12.41
CA HIS A 360 -8.54 -15.89 -13.13
C HIS A 360 -8.22 -16.50 -14.49
N GLU A 361 -8.81 -17.66 -14.80
CA GLU A 361 -8.76 -18.19 -16.14
C GLU A 361 -9.97 -17.61 -16.89
N CYS A 362 -9.78 -16.72 -17.87
CA CYS A 362 -10.86 -16.40 -18.82
C CYS A 362 -10.84 -17.41 -19.99
N THR A 363 -11.64 -18.46 -19.86
CA THR A 363 -11.85 -19.49 -20.88
C THR A 363 -13.35 -19.62 -21.18
N PRO A 364 -13.75 -20.28 -22.28
CA PRO A 364 -15.16 -20.57 -22.53
C PRO A 364 -15.87 -21.38 -21.43
N ALA A 365 -15.12 -22.05 -20.55
CA ALA A 365 -15.66 -22.80 -19.41
C ALA A 365 -15.72 -21.97 -18.11
N SER A 366 -15.13 -20.77 -18.10
CA SER A 366 -15.00 -19.96 -16.90
C SER A 366 -16.27 -19.17 -16.60
N PRO A 367 -16.52 -18.81 -15.33
CA PRO A 367 -17.60 -17.89 -14.99
C PRO A 367 -17.43 -16.56 -15.73
N GLU A 368 -18.49 -16.01 -16.30
CA GLU A 368 -18.43 -14.80 -17.13
C GLU A 368 -17.78 -13.60 -16.41
N TRP A 369 -17.97 -13.49 -15.09
CA TRP A 369 -17.37 -12.43 -14.27
C TRP A 369 -15.84 -12.43 -14.32
N SER A 370 -15.20 -13.59 -14.47
CA SER A 370 -13.74 -13.72 -14.54
C SER A 370 -13.20 -13.07 -15.82
N CYS A 371 -13.89 -13.27 -16.95
CA CYS A 371 -13.54 -12.65 -18.21
C CYS A 371 -13.73 -11.13 -18.20
N TRP A 372 -14.79 -10.63 -17.55
CA TRP A 372 -14.93 -9.18 -17.36
C TRP A 372 -13.82 -8.60 -16.48
N TYR A 373 -13.44 -9.31 -15.42
CA TYR A 373 -12.36 -8.89 -14.53
C TYR A 373 -11.03 -8.73 -15.29
N ASP A 374 -10.64 -9.73 -16.09
CA ASP A 374 -9.41 -9.68 -16.87
C ASP A 374 -9.45 -8.62 -18.00
N ASN A 375 -10.64 -8.21 -18.41
CA ASN A 375 -10.83 -7.14 -19.40
C ASN A 375 -10.84 -5.72 -18.80
N LEU A 376 -11.01 -5.57 -17.48
CA LEU A 376 -10.96 -4.26 -16.80
C LEU A 376 -9.72 -3.43 -17.16
N PRO A 377 -8.48 -3.94 -17.00
CA PRO A 377 -7.30 -3.14 -17.25
C PRO A 377 -7.09 -2.87 -18.75
N ARG A 378 -7.58 -3.76 -19.63
CA ARG A 378 -7.60 -3.52 -21.08
C ARG A 378 -8.52 -2.36 -21.43
N LYS A 379 -9.70 -2.27 -20.79
CA LYS A 379 -10.69 -1.22 -21.06
C LYS A 379 -10.23 0.13 -20.55
N THR A 380 -9.75 0.15 -19.33
CA THR A 380 -9.50 1.37 -18.57
C THR A 380 -8.12 1.93 -18.84
N GLY A 381 -7.07 1.10 -18.83
CA GLY A 381 -5.69 1.54 -19.05
C GLY A 381 -5.19 2.46 -17.93
N GLY A 382 -4.53 3.55 -18.32
CA GLY A 382 -3.98 4.55 -17.41
C GLY A 382 -2.69 4.13 -16.72
N TYR A 383 -2.43 4.79 -15.59
CA TYR A 383 -1.28 4.55 -14.72
C TYR A 383 -1.74 4.22 -13.30
N TRP A 384 -1.10 3.21 -12.70
CA TRP A 384 -1.15 3.02 -11.25
C TRP A 384 0.08 3.67 -10.62
N TYR A 385 -0.13 4.20 -9.42
CA TYR A 385 0.90 4.79 -8.60
C TYR A 385 0.85 4.21 -7.20
N SER A 386 2.02 4.07 -6.59
CA SER A 386 2.16 3.63 -5.19
C SER A 386 2.99 4.64 -4.42
N THR A 387 2.39 5.25 -3.40
CA THR A 387 3.00 6.26 -2.53
C THR A 387 3.35 5.65 -1.19
N GLN A 388 4.62 5.31 -0.97
CA GLN A 388 5.08 4.76 0.31
C GLN A 388 5.33 5.87 1.33
N THR A 389 5.11 5.56 2.61
CA THR A 389 5.21 6.51 3.73
C THR A 389 6.60 7.15 3.83
N GLU A 390 7.64 6.38 3.53
CA GLU A 390 9.05 6.76 3.52
C GLU A 390 9.35 7.88 2.51
N GLY A 391 8.58 7.96 1.42
CA GLY A 391 8.70 8.98 0.40
C GLY A 391 7.94 10.28 0.70
N LEU A 392 7.15 10.36 1.77
CA LEU A 392 6.35 11.55 2.05
C LEU A 392 7.23 12.71 2.57
N CYS A 393 7.13 13.86 1.91
CA CYS A 393 7.76 15.09 2.38
C CYS A 393 6.99 15.72 3.56
N ASN A 394 7.73 16.16 4.56
CA ASN A 394 7.23 16.95 5.69
C ASN A 394 8.06 18.22 5.86
N ALA A 395 7.60 19.18 6.67
CA ALA A 395 8.26 20.48 6.84
C ALA A 395 9.75 20.41 7.23
N SER A 396 10.21 19.28 7.79
CA SER A 396 11.60 19.03 8.18
C SER A 396 12.40 18.22 7.17
N SER A 397 11.79 17.70 6.10
CA SER A 397 12.47 16.92 5.06
C SER A 397 13.54 17.76 4.36
N PRO A 398 14.81 17.35 4.38
CA PRO A 398 15.83 17.94 3.52
C PRO A 398 15.47 17.85 2.03
N GLU A 399 16.02 18.75 1.23
CA GLU A 399 15.88 18.71 -0.22
C GLU A 399 16.38 17.36 -0.79
N GLY A 400 15.55 16.72 -1.62
CA GLY A 400 15.83 15.43 -2.22
C GLY A 400 15.71 14.22 -1.28
N SER A 401 15.28 14.40 -0.03
CA SER A 401 15.14 13.30 0.94
C SER A 401 13.77 12.60 0.90
N CYS A 402 12.86 13.07 0.05
CA CYS A 402 11.49 12.60 -0.08
C CYS A 402 11.04 12.73 -1.53
N GLY A 403 10.02 11.96 -1.93
CA GLY A 403 9.60 11.83 -3.32
C GLY A 403 8.20 12.36 -3.61
N TRP A 404 7.39 12.73 -2.60
CA TRP A 404 6.03 13.22 -2.85
C TRP A 404 5.44 14.03 -1.69
N LYS A 405 4.49 14.92 -2.00
CA LYS A 405 3.63 15.59 -1.01
C LYS A 405 2.24 15.88 -1.57
N VAL A 406 1.27 15.98 -0.67
CA VAL A 406 -0.10 16.35 -0.99
C VAL A 406 -0.21 17.87 -1.15
N GLN A 407 -0.78 18.30 -2.27
CA GLN A 407 -1.11 19.71 -2.56
C GLN A 407 -2.60 19.99 -2.28
N SER A 408 -3.48 19.05 -2.58
CA SER A 408 -4.93 19.19 -2.38
C SER A 408 -5.61 17.83 -2.24
N THR A 409 -6.76 17.81 -1.56
CA THR A 409 -7.60 16.62 -1.41
C THR A 409 -9.07 17.01 -1.53
N LYS A 410 -9.87 16.17 -2.18
CA LYS A 410 -11.32 16.27 -2.18
C LYS A 410 -11.94 14.87 -2.12
N SER A 411 -12.66 14.57 -1.05
CA SER A 411 -13.30 13.26 -0.85
C SER A 411 -14.80 13.35 -1.09
N VAL A 412 -15.37 12.38 -1.80
CA VAL A 412 -16.82 12.27 -2.04
C VAL A 412 -17.33 10.90 -1.65
N LYS A 413 -18.62 10.80 -1.29
CA LYS A 413 -19.25 9.50 -0.97
C LYS A 413 -19.18 8.55 -2.17
N ASP A 414 -18.71 7.32 -1.93
CA ASP A 414 -18.67 6.24 -2.93
C ASP A 414 -20.05 6.02 -3.57
N SER A 415 -21.12 6.02 -2.76
CA SER A 415 -22.48 5.81 -3.23
C SER A 415 -22.95 6.83 -4.28
N CYS A 416 -22.52 8.09 -4.17
CA CYS A 416 -22.86 9.13 -5.14
C CYS A 416 -22.09 8.96 -6.46
N LEU A 417 -20.78 8.67 -6.38
CA LEU A 417 -19.96 8.38 -7.56
C LEU A 417 -20.49 7.13 -8.27
N LYS A 418 -20.79 6.07 -7.51
CA LYS A 418 -21.39 4.82 -8.02
C LYS A 418 -22.67 5.09 -8.81
N GLU A 419 -23.58 5.91 -8.25
CA GLU A 419 -24.83 6.28 -8.91
C GLU A 419 -24.62 7.02 -10.24
N LYS A 420 -23.62 7.90 -10.31
CA LYS A 420 -23.25 8.61 -11.55
C LYS A 420 -22.74 7.65 -12.62
N LEU A 421 -21.86 6.71 -12.27
CA LEU A 421 -21.39 5.69 -13.21
C LEU A 421 -22.54 4.79 -13.68
N MET A 422 -23.38 4.30 -12.75
CA MET A 422 -24.54 3.46 -13.08
C MET A 422 -25.45 4.15 -14.09
N LYS A 423 -25.87 5.39 -13.83
CA LYS A 423 -26.70 6.17 -14.76
C LYS A 423 -26.03 6.37 -16.11
N SER A 424 -24.72 6.63 -16.12
CA SER A 424 -23.97 6.85 -17.35
C SER A 424 -23.95 5.61 -18.23
N VAL A 425 -23.74 4.42 -17.65
CA VAL A 425 -23.73 3.15 -18.39
C VAL A 425 -25.15 2.79 -18.83
N GLU A 426 -26.15 2.94 -17.96
CA GLU A 426 -27.55 2.67 -18.28
C GLU A 426 -28.07 3.48 -19.47
N ALA A 427 -27.63 4.75 -19.58
CA ALA A 427 -27.99 5.61 -20.70
C ALA A 427 -27.45 5.11 -22.06
N GLN A 428 -26.40 4.29 -22.08
CA GLN A 428 -25.82 3.75 -23.32
C GLN A 428 -26.60 2.55 -23.87
N ASN A 429 -27.35 1.83 -23.03
CA ASN A 429 -28.10 0.64 -23.44
C ASN A 429 -29.42 0.47 -22.66
N PRO A 430 -30.35 1.43 -22.74
CA PRO A 430 -31.56 1.43 -21.93
C PRO A 430 -32.44 0.19 -22.17
N ALA A 431 -32.38 -0.41 -23.36
CA ALA A 431 -33.13 -1.61 -23.70
C ALA A 431 -32.75 -2.81 -22.83
N CYS A 432 -31.44 -3.04 -22.60
CA CYS A 432 -30.97 -4.14 -21.76
C CYS A 432 -31.44 -3.96 -20.30
N PHE A 433 -31.21 -2.76 -19.74
CA PHE A 433 -31.58 -2.49 -18.35
C PHE A 433 -33.09 -2.50 -18.12
N HIS A 434 -33.88 -2.00 -19.08
CA HIS A 434 -35.35 -2.08 -19.00
C HIS A 434 -35.85 -3.53 -18.98
N ALA A 435 -35.21 -4.43 -19.74
CA ALA A 435 -35.56 -5.85 -19.75
C ALA A 435 -35.31 -6.53 -18.38
N CYS A 436 -34.38 -6.01 -17.56
CA CYS A 436 -34.17 -6.49 -16.19
C CYS A 436 -35.24 -6.03 -15.19
N GLY A 437 -36.11 -5.09 -15.56
CA GLY A 437 -37.11 -4.49 -14.67
C GLY A 437 -36.55 -3.34 -13.82
N PRO A 438 -37.12 -3.07 -12.62
CA PRO A 438 -36.59 -2.05 -11.72
C PRO A 438 -35.11 -2.30 -11.39
N ARG A 439 -34.33 -1.21 -11.27
CA ARG A 439 -32.87 -1.31 -11.04
C ARG A 439 -32.58 -2.16 -9.81
N ASN A 440 -31.88 -3.28 -10.03
CA ASN A 440 -31.29 -4.10 -9.00
C ASN A 440 -29.80 -4.34 -9.34
N ALA A 441 -28.94 -3.43 -8.88
CA ALA A 441 -27.51 -3.42 -9.21
C ALA A 441 -26.69 -4.59 -8.63
N THR A 442 -27.34 -5.49 -7.88
CA THR A 442 -26.74 -6.75 -7.41
C THR A 442 -27.26 -7.98 -8.15
N SER A 443 -28.26 -7.81 -9.04
CA SER A 443 -28.80 -8.92 -9.82
C SER A 443 -27.88 -9.32 -10.98
N PRO A 444 -27.80 -10.62 -11.33
CA PRO A 444 -27.06 -11.06 -12.52
C PRO A 444 -27.48 -10.33 -13.80
N CYS A 445 -28.79 -10.13 -14.02
CA CYS A 445 -29.30 -9.44 -15.20
C CYS A 445 -28.71 -8.02 -15.35
N TRP A 446 -28.77 -7.22 -14.27
CA TRP A 446 -28.27 -5.85 -14.33
C TRP A 446 -26.75 -5.81 -14.49
N ILE A 447 -26.01 -6.66 -13.78
CA ILE A 447 -24.54 -6.73 -13.87
C ILE A 447 -24.10 -7.14 -15.28
N PHE A 448 -24.81 -8.08 -15.90
CA PHE A 448 -24.55 -8.51 -17.28
C PHE A 448 -24.77 -7.35 -18.24
N CYS A 449 -25.91 -6.64 -18.13
CA CYS A 449 -26.16 -5.44 -18.92
C CYS A 449 -25.09 -4.36 -18.71
N PHE A 450 -24.62 -4.17 -17.47
CA PHE A 450 -23.58 -3.20 -17.14
C PHE A 450 -22.26 -3.51 -17.87
N PHE A 451 -21.75 -4.72 -17.74
CA PHE A 451 -20.46 -5.08 -18.32
C PHE A 451 -20.52 -5.34 -19.84
N ASP A 452 -21.61 -5.89 -20.36
CA ASP A 452 -21.81 -6.02 -21.81
C ASP A 452 -21.93 -4.64 -22.49
N THR A 453 -22.53 -3.66 -21.81
CA THR A 453 -22.56 -2.28 -22.31
C THR A 453 -21.19 -1.61 -22.23
N LEU A 454 -20.44 -1.87 -21.15
CA LEU A 454 -19.15 -1.26 -20.91
C LEU A 454 -18.04 -1.80 -21.85
N PHE A 455 -17.98 -3.11 -22.00
CA PHE A 455 -16.90 -3.80 -22.73
C PHE A 455 -17.32 -4.37 -24.08
N GLY A 456 -18.62 -4.57 -24.29
CA GLY A 456 -19.17 -5.33 -25.42
C GLY A 456 -19.40 -6.79 -25.05
N VAL A 457 -20.42 -7.42 -25.66
CA VAL A 457 -20.88 -8.78 -25.33
C VAL A 457 -19.80 -9.86 -25.47
N GLU A 458 -18.81 -9.66 -26.34
CA GLU A 458 -17.72 -10.63 -26.53
C GLU A 458 -16.74 -10.66 -25.36
N ALA A 459 -16.67 -9.59 -24.56
CA ALA A 459 -15.71 -9.47 -23.45
C ALA A 459 -16.00 -10.45 -22.31
N ARG A 460 -17.23 -10.98 -22.21
CA ARG A 460 -17.59 -11.99 -21.21
C ARG A 460 -17.11 -13.41 -21.56
N HIS A 461 -16.55 -13.59 -22.76
CA HIS A 461 -16.08 -14.88 -23.27
C HIS A 461 -14.61 -14.87 -23.72
N SER A 462 -13.96 -13.70 -23.72
CA SER A 462 -12.61 -13.58 -24.28
C SER A 462 -11.86 -12.34 -23.81
N ILE A 463 -10.57 -12.51 -23.54
CA ILE A 463 -9.59 -11.44 -23.35
C ILE A 463 -8.79 -11.09 -24.61
N SER A 464 -9.06 -11.77 -25.74
CA SER A 464 -8.33 -11.55 -27.00
C SER A 464 -9.16 -10.79 -28.04
N LYS A 465 -10.48 -10.72 -27.85
CA LYS A 465 -11.34 -9.94 -28.74
C LYS A 465 -11.19 -8.43 -28.48
N PRO A 466 -11.36 -7.59 -29.53
CA PRO A 466 -11.48 -6.15 -29.36
C PRO A 466 -12.69 -5.82 -28.47
N MET A 467 -12.54 -4.85 -27.57
CA MET A 467 -13.65 -4.32 -26.78
C MET A 467 -14.43 -3.32 -27.62
N SER A 468 -15.74 -3.54 -27.76
CA SER A 468 -16.64 -2.72 -28.60
C SER A 468 -17.72 -1.98 -27.81
N GLY A 469 -17.69 -2.07 -26.48
CA GLY A 469 -18.63 -1.36 -25.59
C GLY A 469 -18.44 0.16 -25.59
N MET A 470 -19.14 0.85 -24.69
CA MET A 470 -19.22 2.32 -24.61
C MET A 470 -17.85 3.03 -24.64
N ASP A 471 -17.80 4.26 -25.14
CA ASP A 471 -16.57 5.06 -25.10
C ASP A 471 -16.14 5.31 -23.63
N LEU A 472 -14.86 5.04 -23.32
CA LEU A 472 -14.29 5.25 -22.00
C LEU A 472 -14.39 6.73 -21.57
N LYS A 473 -14.33 7.67 -22.52
CA LYS A 473 -14.45 9.11 -22.23
C LYS A 473 -15.79 9.49 -21.59
N VAL A 474 -16.86 8.75 -21.90
CA VAL A 474 -18.17 8.94 -21.27
C VAL A 474 -18.09 8.54 -19.79
N LEU A 475 -17.40 7.44 -19.48
CA LEU A 475 -17.22 6.97 -18.11
C LEU A 475 -16.29 7.88 -17.30
N GLU A 476 -15.19 8.33 -17.89
CA GLU A 476 -14.31 9.34 -17.30
C GLU A 476 -15.08 10.63 -16.98
N GLY A 477 -15.94 11.09 -17.90
CA GLY A 477 -16.80 12.26 -17.67
C GLY A 477 -17.75 12.06 -16.48
N ALA A 478 -18.37 10.89 -16.36
CA ALA A 478 -19.23 10.55 -15.24
C ALA A 478 -18.47 10.54 -13.90
N TRP A 479 -17.26 9.97 -13.89
CA TRP A 479 -16.34 9.99 -12.75
C TRP A 479 -15.98 11.41 -12.32
N LEU A 480 -15.45 12.23 -13.24
CA LEU A 480 -15.07 13.62 -12.96
C LEU A 480 -16.25 14.47 -12.49
N SER A 481 -17.46 14.19 -13.00
CA SER A 481 -18.66 14.90 -12.57
C SER A 481 -18.97 14.72 -11.08
N ALA A 482 -18.44 13.68 -10.42
CA ALA A 482 -18.57 13.50 -8.98
C ALA A 482 -17.80 14.56 -8.19
N PHE A 483 -16.69 15.07 -8.74
CA PHE A 483 -15.81 16.02 -8.06
C PHE A 483 -16.11 17.49 -8.39
N LEU A 484 -17.14 17.78 -9.18
CA LEU A 484 -17.65 19.14 -9.38
C LEU A 484 -18.20 19.72 -8.06
N PRO A 485 -18.45 21.04 -7.97
CA PRO A 485 -19.24 21.60 -6.89
C PRO A 485 -20.65 20.98 -6.85
N GLU A 486 -21.23 20.76 -5.67
CA GLU A 486 -22.60 20.24 -5.51
C GLU A 486 -23.63 21.08 -6.29
N SER A 487 -23.46 22.41 -6.29
CA SER A 487 -24.29 23.35 -7.05
C SER A 487 -24.26 23.12 -8.57
N SER A 488 -23.24 22.43 -9.07
CA SER A 488 -23.06 22.03 -10.47
C SER A 488 -23.37 20.55 -10.70
N GLY A 489 -24.05 19.89 -9.76
CA GLY A 489 -24.39 18.47 -9.81
C GLY A 489 -23.26 17.54 -9.35
N GLY A 490 -22.25 18.06 -8.66
CA GLY A 490 -21.22 17.27 -7.98
C GLY A 490 -21.75 16.44 -6.82
N CYS A 491 -20.93 15.53 -6.31
CA CYS A 491 -21.23 14.79 -5.09
C CYS A 491 -20.93 15.61 -3.84
N GLU A 492 -21.63 15.29 -2.76
CA GLU A 492 -21.37 15.87 -1.43
C GLU A 492 -19.93 15.60 -1.01
N GLU A 493 -19.23 16.67 -0.64
CA GLU A 493 -17.87 16.59 -0.12
C GLU A 493 -17.88 16.10 1.32
N ILE A 494 -17.03 15.13 1.63
CA ILE A 494 -16.94 14.53 2.95
C ILE A 494 -15.72 15.05 3.66
N ALA A 495 -15.98 15.72 4.78
CA ALA A 495 -14.94 16.06 5.75
C ALA A 495 -14.42 14.75 6.35
N MET A 496 -13.27 14.32 5.84
CA MET A 496 -12.57 13.16 6.37
C MET A 496 -11.90 13.55 7.69
N PRO A 497 -11.84 12.63 8.67
CA PRO A 497 -11.15 12.91 9.92
C PRO A 497 -9.69 13.29 9.63
N PRO A 498 -9.10 14.24 10.38
CA PRO A 498 -7.67 14.45 10.34
C PRO A 498 -6.98 13.12 10.60
N GLU A 499 -5.93 12.85 9.83
CA GLU A 499 -5.21 11.58 9.83
C GLU A 499 -4.96 11.11 11.28
N PRO A 500 -5.20 9.83 11.62
CA PRO A 500 -4.70 9.32 12.88
C PRO A 500 -3.20 9.62 12.91
N PRO A 501 -2.67 10.19 14.02
CA PRO A 501 -1.28 10.62 14.07
C PRO A 501 -0.43 9.45 13.59
N ALA A 502 0.45 9.69 12.61
CA ALA A 502 1.43 8.72 12.19
C ALA A 502 2.02 8.17 13.49
N GLU A 503 1.79 6.87 13.77
CA GLU A 503 2.40 6.23 14.92
C GLU A 503 3.90 6.36 14.64
N SER A 504 4.51 7.44 15.14
CA SER A 504 5.91 7.47 15.49
C SER A 504 6.11 6.13 16.15
N GLY A 505 6.98 5.29 15.61
CA GLY A 505 7.26 3.96 16.12
C GLY A 505 7.85 4.00 17.53
N LEU A 506 7.09 4.54 18.48
CA LEU A 506 7.05 4.08 19.85
C LEU A 506 6.58 2.64 19.73
N LEU A 507 7.56 1.76 19.54
CA LEU A 507 7.70 0.66 20.47
C LEU A 507 7.33 1.22 21.85
N VAL A 508 6.11 0.92 22.28
CA VAL A 508 5.75 1.05 23.69
C VAL A 508 6.63 0.02 24.39
N VAL A 509 7.76 0.51 24.88
CA VAL A 509 8.72 -0.20 25.74
C VAL A 509 8.15 -0.31 27.14
#